data_AF-A0A817FVB4-F1
#
_entry.id   AF-A0A817FVB4-F1
#
_cell.length_a   1.000
_cell.length_b   1.000
_cell.length_c   1.000
_cell.angle_alpha   90.00
_cell.angle_beta   90.00
_cell.angle_gamma   90.00
#
_symmetry.space_group_name_H-M   'P 1'
#
loop_
_entity.id
_entity.type
_entity.pdbx_description
1 polymer ?
#
loop_
_entity_poly.entity_id
_entity_poly.type
_entity_poly.pdbx_seq_one_letter_code
_entity_poly.pdbx_strand_id
1 'polypeptide(L)'
;MLPSLMLQVTVISSKIRLLADCAILVVAAGTGEFEGGISKNGQTREHALLAYTMGVKQMIVVVNKMETTEPPYSYGRFEEIKTEVSAYIKKIGYAYKGVAFVPISGWDGDNMVEPTEKMPWYKGWSIERREANASGKTLLEALDAIVPPARPTDKPLRLPLSDVYKIGRIGTVAVGRVETGVLKPNMVVSFSPSNLQAEVKSIEMHHEPLDGQYERKTHR
;
A
#
# COMPACT_ATOMS: atom_id res chain seq x y z
N MET A 1 40.88 24.06 -13.80
CA MET A 1 39.45 24.16 -14.16
C MET A 1 39.03 22.82 -14.73
N LEU A 2 38.24 22.03 -14.01
CA LEU A 2 37.68 20.78 -14.52
C LEU A 2 36.63 21.13 -15.60
N PRO A 3 36.65 20.50 -16.78
CA PRO A 3 35.70 20.79 -17.84
C PRO A 3 34.29 20.45 -17.34
N SER A 4 33.39 21.41 -17.46
CA SER A 4 31.96 21.23 -17.20
C SER A 4 31.39 20.22 -18.20
N LEU A 5 31.38 18.94 -17.81
CA LEU A 5 30.69 17.89 -18.55
C LEU A 5 29.20 18.21 -18.58
N MET A 6 28.73 18.72 -19.71
CA MET A 6 27.31 18.93 -19.97
C MET A 6 26.66 17.55 -20.16
N LEU A 7 26.28 16.90 -19.06
CA LEU A 7 25.57 15.63 -19.08
C LEU A 7 24.10 15.92 -19.36
N GLN A 8 23.66 15.63 -20.59
CA GLN A 8 22.25 15.71 -20.99
C GLN A 8 21.55 14.44 -20.51
N VAL A 9 20.86 14.51 -19.36
CA VAL A 9 20.13 13.38 -18.77
C VAL A 9 18.71 13.36 -19.32
N THR A 10 18.39 12.36 -20.14
CA THR A 10 17.00 12.03 -20.49
C THR A 10 16.54 10.92 -19.55
N VAL A 11 15.42 11.11 -18.86
CA VAL A 11 14.87 10.09 -17.95
C VAL A 11 13.70 9.37 -18.60
N ILE A 12 13.81 8.04 -18.70
CA ILE A 12 12.73 7.15 -19.11
C ILE A 12 12.16 6.47 -17.87
N SER A 13 10.85 6.61 -17.62
CA SER A 13 10.20 5.99 -16.47
C SER A 13 9.75 4.56 -16.77
N SER A 14 10.30 3.56 -16.07
CA SER A 14 9.80 2.19 -16.08
C SER A 14 8.63 2.03 -15.11
N LYS A 15 7.48 1.55 -15.60
CA LYS A 15 6.39 1.07 -14.75
C LYS A 15 6.76 -0.34 -14.29
N ILE A 16 6.75 -0.59 -12.97
CA ILE A 16 6.39 -1.84 -12.29
C ILE A 16 7.09 -1.86 -10.91
N ARG A 17 6.40 -1.29 -9.91
CA ARG A 17 6.37 -1.80 -8.53
C ARG A 17 5.04 -1.35 -7.97
N LEU A 18 4.11 -2.30 -7.84
CA LEU A 18 2.82 -2.09 -7.18
C LEU A 18 3.12 -2.01 -5.69
N LEU A 19 3.14 -0.78 -5.15
CA LEU A 19 3.01 -0.61 -3.71
C LEU A 19 1.51 -0.76 -3.42
N ALA A 20 1.15 -1.64 -2.51
CA ALA A 20 -0.24 -1.76 -2.09
C ALA A 20 -0.62 -0.54 -1.24
N ASP A 21 -1.78 0.04 -1.52
CA ASP A 21 -2.30 1.19 -0.78
C ASP A 21 -3.00 0.77 0.54
N CYS A 22 -3.45 -0.49 0.60
CA CYS A 22 -4.07 -1.13 1.76
C CYS A 22 -3.75 -2.63 1.78
N ALA A 23 -3.70 -3.22 2.98
CA ALA A 23 -3.62 -4.65 3.20
C ALA A 23 -4.99 -5.20 3.66
N ILE A 24 -5.38 -6.36 3.13
CA ILE A 24 -6.52 -7.13 3.66
C ILE A 24 -5.94 -8.34 4.39
N LEU A 25 -6.05 -8.36 5.72
CA LEU A 25 -5.60 -9.46 6.55
C LEU A 25 -6.77 -10.42 6.78
N VAL A 26 -6.78 -11.53 6.06
CA VAL A 26 -7.80 -12.58 6.22
C VAL A 26 -7.39 -13.52 7.36
N VAL A 27 -8.26 -13.66 8.34
CA VAL A 27 -8.08 -14.48 9.55
C VAL A 27 -9.22 -15.48 9.60
N ALA A 28 -8.90 -16.78 9.63
CA ALA A 28 -9.92 -17.81 9.76
C ALA A 28 -10.48 -17.86 11.19
N ALA A 29 -11.80 -18.01 11.32
CA ALA A 29 -12.50 -18.05 12.61
C ALA A 29 -12.62 -19.45 13.22
N GLY A 30 -12.41 -20.49 12.40
CA GLY A 30 -12.48 -21.88 12.84
C GLY A 30 -11.55 -22.18 14.02
N THR A 31 -12.00 -23.05 14.92
CA THR A 31 -11.21 -23.53 16.06
C THR A 31 -9.96 -24.27 15.56
N GLY A 32 -8.79 -23.94 16.09
CA GLY A 32 -7.50 -24.48 15.67
C GLY A 32 -6.89 -23.77 14.45
N GLU A 33 -7.71 -23.29 13.51
CA GLU A 33 -7.23 -22.52 12.36
C GLU A 33 -6.71 -21.13 12.78
N PHE A 34 -7.49 -20.43 13.61
CA PHE A 34 -7.09 -19.12 14.14
C PHE A 34 -5.79 -19.23 14.97
N GLU A 35 -5.75 -20.18 15.90
CA GLU A 35 -4.64 -20.41 16.81
C GLU A 35 -3.38 -20.80 16.04
N GLY A 36 -3.53 -21.64 15.00
CA GLY A 36 -2.45 -21.98 14.08
C GLY A 36 -1.92 -20.76 13.33
N GLY A 37 -2.82 -19.92 12.82
CA GLY A 37 -2.48 -18.70 12.08
C GLY A 37 -1.80 -17.62 12.92
N ILE A 38 -2.19 -17.47 14.18
CA ILE A 38 -1.60 -16.49 15.11
C ILE A 38 -0.46 -17.08 15.95
N SER A 39 -0.09 -18.34 15.76
CA SER A 39 1.03 -18.97 16.46
C SER A 39 2.38 -18.31 16.11
N LYS A 40 3.47 -18.69 16.80
CA LYS A 40 4.82 -18.17 16.52
C LYS A 40 5.29 -18.48 15.08
N ASN A 41 4.85 -19.61 14.53
CA ASN A 41 5.15 -20.03 13.16
C ASN A 41 3.98 -19.72 12.20
N GLY A 42 2.97 -19.00 12.68
CA GLY A 42 1.76 -18.69 11.94
C GLY A 42 1.96 -17.53 10.97
N GLN A 43 1.38 -17.65 9.79
CA GLN A 43 1.57 -16.70 8.69
C GLN A 43 0.82 -15.37 8.88
N THR A 44 -0.27 -15.36 9.66
CA THR A 44 -1.05 -14.13 9.93
C THR A 44 -0.18 -13.04 10.54
N ARG A 45 0.73 -13.44 11.43
CA ARG A 45 1.66 -12.54 12.11
C ARG A 45 2.71 -11.98 11.15
N GLU A 46 3.33 -12.87 10.40
CA GLU A 46 4.37 -12.55 9.43
C GLU A 46 3.85 -11.61 8.33
N HIS A 47 2.70 -11.92 7.74
CA HIS A 47 2.09 -11.08 6.70
C HIS A 47 1.74 -9.68 7.20
N ALA A 48 1.18 -9.54 8.41
CA ALA A 48 0.85 -8.23 8.97
C ALA A 48 2.12 -7.39 9.22
N LEU A 49 3.20 -8.02 9.68
CA LEU A 49 4.49 -7.37 9.88
C LEU A 49 5.12 -6.96 8.53
N LEU A 50 5.14 -7.85 7.54
CA LEU A 50 5.68 -7.56 6.21
C LEU A 50 4.92 -6.43 5.51
N ALA A 51 3.59 -6.41 5.60
CA ALA A 51 2.79 -5.31 5.05
C ALA A 51 3.20 -3.96 5.66
N TYR A 52 3.41 -3.92 6.98
CA TYR A 52 3.79 -2.70 7.68
C TYR A 52 5.21 -2.25 7.31
N THR A 53 6.17 -3.17 7.26
CA THR A 53 7.57 -2.85 6.89
C THR A 53 7.70 -2.39 5.44
N MET A 54 6.83 -2.86 4.55
CA MET A 54 6.74 -2.40 3.15
C MET A 54 6.03 -1.05 2.99
N GLY A 55 5.55 -0.44 4.08
CA GLY A 55 4.94 0.89 4.08
C GLY A 55 3.43 0.90 3.86
N VAL A 56 2.76 -0.26 3.92
CA VAL A 56 1.28 -0.34 3.87
C VAL A 56 0.73 0.05 5.23
N LYS A 57 0.18 1.26 5.34
CA LYS A 57 -0.29 1.82 6.62
C LYS A 57 -1.77 1.64 6.88
N GLN A 58 -2.54 1.26 5.86
CA GLN A 58 -3.96 0.98 5.96
C GLN A 58 -4.20 -0.52 5.91
N MET A 59 -5.03 -1.01 6.82
CA MET A 59 -5.36 -2.43 6.93
C MET A 59 -6.85 -2.60 7.18
N ILE A 60 -7.41 -3.65 6.58
CA ILE A 60 -8.73 -4.21 6.90
C ILE A 60 -8.48 -5.62 7.43
N VAL A 61 -9.07 -5.97 8.57
CA VAL A 61 -9.06 -7.34 9.08
C VAL A 61 -10.38 -7.99 8.74
N VAL A 62 -10.28 -9.13 8.05
CA VAL A 62 -11.42 -9.93 7.64
C VAL A 62 -11.42 -11.20 8.46
N VAL A 63 -12.44 -11.37 9.30
CA VAL A 63 -12.64 -12.59 10.09
C VAL A 63 -13.51 -13.52 9.25
N ASN A 64 -12.87 -14.44 8.54
CA ASN A 64 -13.49 -15.31 7.55
C ASN A 64 -13.88 -16.66 8.15
N LYS A 65 -14.71 -17.42 7.45
CA LYS A 65 -15.26 -18.72 7.88
C LYS A 65 -16.15 -18.62 9.12
N MET A 66 -16.95 -17.55 9.23
CA MET A 66 -17.85 -17.39 10.38
C MET A 66 -18.91 -18.50 10.46
N GLU A 67 -19.24 -19.15 9.34
CA GLU A 67 -20.12 -20.32 9.29
C GLU A 67 -19.56 -21.54 10.03
N THR A 68 -18.24 -21.62 10.21
CA THR A 68 -17.57 -22.77 10.84
C THR A 68 -17.26 -22.58 12.31
N THR A 69 -17.62 -21.43 12.89
CA THR A 69 -17.47 -21.24 14.35
C THR A 69 -18.41 -22.16 15.11
N GLU A 70 -18.14 -22.36 16.40
CA GLU A 70 -18.99 -23.17 17.28
C GLU A 70 -19.54 -22.29 18.42
N PRO A 71 -20.85 -21.95 18.42
CA PRO A 71 -21.85 -22.19 17.37
C PRO A 71 -21.58 -21.37 16.10
N PRO A 72 -22.19 -21.71 14.94
CA PRO A 72 -22.03 -20.94 13.71
C PRO A 72 -22.38 -19.46 13.91
N TYR A 73 -21.59 -18.58 13.29
CA TYR A 73 -21.73 -17.12 13.38
C TYR A 73 -21.61 -16.58 14.82
N SER A 74 -20.71 -17.15 15.62
CA SER A 74 -20.54 -16.82 17.05
C SER A 74 -19.93 -15.43 17.27
N TYR A 75 -20.68 -14.58 17.98
CA TYR A 75 -20.18 -13.28 18.47
C TYR A 75 -18.97 -13.42 19.40
N GLY A 76 -19.02 -14.39 20.31
CA GLY A 76 -17.95 -14.60 21.29
C GLY A 76 -16.62 -14.92 20.60
N ARG A 77 -16.67 -15.78 19.57
CA ARG A 77 -15.48 -16.12 18.77
C ARG A 77 -14.96 -14.93 17.97
N PHE A 78 -15.84 -14.13 17.38
CA PHE A 78 -15.44 -12.91 16.69
C PHE A 78 -14.74 -11.90 17.62
N GLU A 79 -15.29 -11.65 18.82
CA GLU A 79 -14.69 -10.70 19.76
C GLU A 79 -13.35 -11.19 20.34
N GLU A 80 -13.19 -12.49 20.55
CA GLU A 80 -11.91 -13.11 20.91
C GLU A 80 -10.84 -12.80 19.83
N ILE A 81 -11.13 -13.17 18.58
CA ILE A 81 -10.22 -12.96 17.44
C ILE A 81 -9.91 -11.48 17.28
N LYS A 82 -10.93 -10.62 17.31
CA LYS A 82 -10.77 -9.17 17.21
C LYS A 82 -9.86 -8.63 18.30
N THR A 83 -10.01 -9.08 19.55
CA THR A 83 -9.19 -8.64 20.68
C THR A 83 -7.72 -9.06 20.50
N GLU A 84 -7.47 -10.32 20.16
CA GLU A 84 -6.12 -10.83 19.99
C GLU A 84 -5.40 -10.20 18.79
N VAL A 85 -6.08 -10.14 17.64
CA VAL A 85 -5.53 -9.52 16.42
C VAL A 85 -5.31 -8.03 16.64
N SER A 86 -6.23 -7.32 17.31
CA SER A 86 -6.06 -5.90 17.68
C SER A 86 -4.82 -5.68 18.53
N ALA A 87 -4.59 -6.53 19.54
CA ALA A 87 -3.40 -6.44 20.38
C ALA A 87 -2.12 -6.67 19.56
N TYR A 88 -2.16 -7.58 18.59
CA TYR A 88 -1.03 -7.89 17.73
C TYR A 88 -0.70 -6.77 16.74
N ILE A 89 -1.68 -6.29 15.97
CA ILE A 89 -1.45 -5.21 14.98
C ILE A 89 -1.04 -3.90 15.65
N LYS A 90 -1.51 -3.66 16.89
CA LYS A 90 -1.06 -2.53 17.71
C LYS A 90 0.43 -2.63 18.08
N LYS A 91 0.95 -3.84 18.35
CA LYS A 91 2.38 -4.06 18.60
C LYS A 91 3.23 -3.83 17.35
N ILE A 92 2.71 -4.15 16.15
CA ILE A 92 3.39 -3.87 14.88
C ILE A 92 3.49 -2.36 14.63
N GLY A 93 2.44 -1.60 14.98
CA GLY A 93 2.39 -0.15 14.83
C GLY A 93 1.15 0.38 14.11
N TYR A 94 0.21 -0.49 13.73
CA TYR A 94 -1.07 -0.04 13.17
C TYR A 94 -1.91 0.68 14.25
N ALA A 95 -2.59 1.75 13.83
CA ALA A 95 -3.58 2.41 14.67
C ALA A 95 -4.82 1.52 14.76
N TYR A 96 -5.04 0.87 15.92
CA TYR A 96 -6.14 -0.10 16.09
C TYR A 96 -7.51 0.48 15.73
N LYS A 97 -7.75 1.77 16.05
CA LYS A 97 -9.00 2.46 15.68
C LYS A 97 -9.13 2.75 14.19
N GLY A 98 -8.04 2.72 13.42
CA GLY A 98 -8.05 2.98 11.98
C GLY A 98 -8.26 1.72 11.14
N VAL A 99 -8.46 0.57 11.79
CA VAL A 99 -8.58 -0.76 11.15
C VAL A 99 -10.01 -1.27 11.30
N ALA A 100 -10.66 -1.55 10.17
CA ALA A 100 -11.98 -2.16 10.15
C ALA A 100 -11.86 -3.66 10.41
N PHE A 101 -12.75 -4.20 11.25
CA PHE A 101 -12.89 -5.64 11.49
C PHE A 101 -14.24 -6.09 10.92
N VAL A 102 -14.20 -6.93 9.88
CA VAL A 102 -15.39 -7.38 9.15
C VAL A 102 -15.52 -8.91 9.30
N PRO A 103 -16.54 -9.42 10.01
CA PRO A 103 -16.85 -10.84 10.01
C PRO A 103 -17.56 -11.20 8.70
N ILE A 104 -17.05 -12.19 7.99
CA ILE A 104 -17.60 -12.64 6.71
C ILE A 104 -17.71 -14.17 6.66
N SER A 105 -18.50 -14.65 5.71
CA SER A 105 -18.30 -15.95 5.09
C SER A 105 -17.92 -15.75 3.63
N GLY A 106 -16.67 -16.06 3.28
CA GLY A 106 -16.26 -16.02 1.87
C GLY A 106 -16.94 -17.09 1.02
N TRP A 107 -17.44 -18.16 1.64
CA TRP A 107 -18.14 -19.25 0.95
C TRP A 107 -19.62 -18.93 0.72
N ASP A 108 -20.32 -18.50 1.77
CA ASP A 108 -21.76 -18.17 1.70
C ASP A 108 -22.01 -16.74 1.17
N GLY A 109 -20.97 -15.88 1.11
CA GLY A 109 -21.06 -14.49 0.66
C GLY A 109 -21.47 -13.48 1.75
N ASP A 110 -21.64 -13.91 2.99
CA ASP A 110 -22.10 -13.07 4.10
C ASP A 110 -21.18 -11.87 4.37
N ASN A 111 -21.73 -10.66 4.44
CA ASN A 111 -21.03 -9.38 4.65
C ASN A 111 -19.94 -9.05 3.62
N MET A 112 -19.87 -9.74 2.48
CA MET A 112 -18.92 -9.43 1.41
C MET A 112 -19.30 -8.12 0.69
N VAL A 113 -20.49 -8.12 0.12
CA VAL A 113 -21.05 -6.99 -0.65
C VAL A 113 -22.30 -6.46 0.04
N GLU A 114 -23.15 -7.37 0.52
CA GLU A 114 -24.40 -7.07 1.21
C GLU A 114 -24.34 -7.52 2.68
N PRO A 115 -25.07 -6.85 3.59
CA PRO A 115 -25.15 -7.27 4.98
C PRO A 115 -25.86 -8.62 5.12
N THR A 116 -25.40 -9.47 6.03
CA THR A 116 -26.11 -10.72 6.35
C THR A 116 -27.09 -10.57 7.51
N GLU A 117 -28.18 -11.34 7.47
CA GLU A 117 -29.09 -11.53 8.60
C GLU A 117 -28.61 -12.59 9.61
N LYS A 118 -27.62 -13.43 9.23
CA LYS A 118 -27.08 -14.50 10.09
C LYS A 118 -26.24 -13.97 11.26
N MET A 119 -25.78 -12.73 11.17
CA MET A 119 -24.99 -12.05 12.21
C MET A 119 -25.69 -10.77 12.74
N PRO A 120 -26.88 -10.88 13.36
CA PRO A 120 -27.65 -9.70 13.79
C PRO A 120 -26.98 -8.91 14.92
N TRP A 121 -26.03 -9.55 15.61
CA TRP A 121 -25.17 -8.94 16.63
C TRP A 121 -24.15 -7.98 16.04
N TYR A 122 -23.76 -8.14 14.77
CA TYR A 122 -22.76 -7.30 14.13
C TYR A 122 -23.41 -5.97 13.69
N LYS A 123 -23.02 -4.89 14.36
CA LYS A 123 -23.55 -3.54 14.09
C LYS A 123 -22.78 -2.78 13.01
N GLY A 124 -21.69 -3.37 12.52
CA GLY A 124 -20.78 -2.74 11.58
C GLY A 124 -19.42 -2.44 12.18
N TRP A 125 -18.49 -2.08 11.31
CA TRP A 125 -17.18 -1.54 11.65
C TRP A 125 -17.23 -0.02 11.67
N SER A 126 -16.33 0.58 12.44
CA SER A 126 -16.11 2.02 12.48
C SER A 126 -14.61 2.27 12.60
N ILE A 127 -14.10 3.19 11.80
CA ILE A 127 -12.70 3.57 11.80
C ILE A 127 -12.52 5.05 12.10
N GLU A 128 -11.54 5.35 12.96
CA GLU A 128 -11.04 6.68 13.24
C GLU A 128 -9.66 6.84 12.60
N ARG A 129 -9.53 7.73 11.61
CA ARG A 129 -8.26 8.10 10.99
C ARG A 129 -8.10 9.62 10.98
N ARG A 130 -6.85 10.08 10.89
CA ARG A 130 -6.55 11.52 10.87
C ARG A 130 -7.17 12.22 9.66
N GLU A 131 -7.21 11.56 8.50
CA GLU A 131 -7.75 12.15 7.28
C GLU A 131 -9.28 12.04 7.18
N ALA A 132 -9.86 10.87 7.49
CA ALA A 132 -11.30 10.64 7.40
C ALA A 132 -11.75 9.48 8.29
N ASN A 133 -12.83 9.71 9.05
CA ASN A 133 -13.55 8.65 9.74
C ASN A 133 -14.56 8.00 8.78
N ALA A 134 -14.82 6.71 8.96
CA ALA A 134 -15.82 5.99 8.18
C ALA A 134 -16.44 4.85 8.99
N SER A 135 -17.61 4.41 8.57
CA SER A 135 -18.30 3.26 9.15
C SER A 135 -19.10 2.53 8.09
N GLY A 136 -19.28 1.23 8.26
CA GLY A 136 -20.05 0.38 7.35
C GLY A 136 -20.28 -0.99 7.97
N LYS A 137 -20.84 -1.91 7.19
CA LYS A 137 -21.10 -3.30 7.58
C LYS A 137 -20.38 -4.30 6.70
N THR A 138 -20.14 -3.99 5.43
CA THR A 138 -19.62 -4.98 4.49
C THR A 138 -18.14 -4.79 4.21
N LEU A 139 -17.51 -5.81 3.61
CA LEU A 139 -16.12 -5.73 3.15
C LEU A 139 -15.99 -4.73 2.00
N LEU A 140 -16.96 -4.67 1.08
CA LEU A 140 -16.98 -3.68 0.00
C LEU A 140 -16.96 -2.25 0.55
N GLU A 141 -17.82 -1.93 1.51
CA GLU A 141 -17.83 -0.61 2.14
C GLU A 141 -16.50 -0.29 2.85
N ALA A 142 -15.84 -1.30 3.43
CA ALA A 142 -14.53 -1.12 4.07
C ALA A 142 -13.43 -0.81 3.05
N LEU A 143 -13.51 -1.40 1.85
CA LEU A 143 -12.61 -1.11 0.73
C LEU A 143 -12.86 0.29 0.17
N ASP A 144 -14.12 0.69 0.01
CA ASP A 144 -14.48 2.03 -0.44
C ASP A 144 -14.04 3.13 0.55
N ALA A 145 -13.93 2.78 1.84
CA ALA A 145 -13.42 3.67 2.88
C ALA A 145 -11.89 3.77 2.95
N ILE A 146 -11.14 3.11 2.05
CA ILE A 146 -9.68 3.27 1.96
C ILE A 146 -9.35 4.64 1.36
N VAL A 147 -8.53 5.41 2.08
CA VAL A 147 -8.07 6.72 1.63
C VAL A 147 -6.85 6.51 0.75
N PRO A 148 -6.84 6.97 -0.50
CA PRO A 148 -5.64 6.88 -1.34
C PRO A 148 -4.46 7.60 -0.66
N PRO A 149 -3.27 6.99 -0.57
CA PRO A 149 -2.14 7.62 0.10
C PRO A 149 -1.73 8.91 -0.62
N ALA A 150 -1.47 9.96 0.15
CA ALA A 150 -0.96 11.22 -0.39
C ALA A 150 0.39 10.97 -1.06
N ARG A 151 0.50 11.37 -2.33
CA ARG A 151 1.75 11.24 -3.08
C ARG A 151 2.80 12.15 -2.47
N PRO A 152 4.05 11.70 -2.30
CA PRO A 152 5.12 12.51 -1.74
C PRO A 152 5.71 13.48 -2.78
N THR A 153 4.87 14.27 -3.44
CA THR A 153 5.28 15.29 -4.44
C THR A 153 6.04 16.45 -3.80
N ASP A 154 5.72 16.75 -2.54
CA ASP A 154 6.37 17.82 -1.76
C ASP A 154 7.70 17.38 -1.13
N LYS A 155 8.06 16.10 -1.24
CA LYS A 155 9.34 15.59 -0.74
C LYS A 155 10.46 15.83 -1.76
N PRO A 156 11.74 15.86 -1.34
CA PRO A 156 12.85 15.95 -2.29
C PRO A 156 12.82 14.84 -3.34
N LEU A 157 13.28 15.15 -4.56
CA LEU A 157 13.36 14.19 -5.65
C LEU A 157 14.19 12.97 -5.26
N ARG A 158 13.62 11.78 -5.43
CA ARG A 158 14.35 10.50 -5.36
C ARG A 158 13.98 9.66 -6.58
N LEU A 159 14.99 9.32 -7.36
CA LEU A 159 14.84 8.60 -8.61
C LEU A 159 15.93 7.52 -8.67
N PRO A 160 15.65 6.29 -8.18
CA PRO A 160 16.55 5.16 -8.36
C PRO A 160 16.71 4.85 -9.84
N LEU A 161 17.97 4.77 -10.30
CA LEU A 161 18.28 4.40 -11.67
C LEU A 161 18.20 2.89 -11.84
N SER A 162 17.48 2.45 -12.88
CA SER A 162 17.43 1.06 -13.32
C SER A 162 18.51 0.78 -14.36
N ASP A 163 18.64 1.67 -15.35
CA ASP A 163 19.57 1.51 -16.47
C ASP A 163 20.15 2.86 -16.88
N VAL A 164 21.31 2.84 -17.53
CA VAL A 164 21.94 4.03 -18.11
C VAL A 164 22.42 3.70 -19.53
N TYR A 165 21.93 4.44 -20.50
CA TYR A 165 22.28 4.29 -21.91
C TYR A 165 23.09 5.48 -22.40
N LYS A 166 23.96 5.24 -23.39
CA LYS A 166 24.61 6.30 -24.17
C LYS A 166 24.00 6.29 -25.55
N ILE A 167 23.21 7.32 -25.87
CA ILE A 167 22.55 7.45 -27.17
C ILE A 167 23.24 8.58 -27.92
N GLY A 168 23.84 8.27 -29.08
CA GLY A 168 24.70 9.15 -29.89
C GLY A 168 24.47 10.66 -29.74
N ARG A 169 23.68 11.28 -30.63
CA ARG A 169 23.46 12.74 -30.67
C ARG A 169 22.74 13.33 -29.43
N ILE A 170 22.29 12.50 -28.49
CA ILE A 170 21.48 12.90 -27.33
C ILE A 170 22.33 12.95 -26.05
N GLY A 171 23.30 12.06 -25.90
CA GLY A 171 24.14 11.94 -24.70
C GLY A 171 23.74 10.77 -23.79
N THR A 172 23.78 10.99 -22.48
CA THR A 172 23.60 9.93 -21.46
C THR A 172 22.16 9.90 -20.96
N VAL A 173 21.43 8.83 -21.25
CA VAL A 173 20.02 8.64 -20.86
C VAL A 173 19.96 7.76 -19.63
N ALA A 174 19.40 8.26 -18.53
CA ALA A 174 19.31 7.54 -17.26
C ALA A 174 17.86 7.12 -17.02
N VAL A 175 17.58 5.83 -17.01
CA VAL A 175 16.23 5.27 -16.86
C VAL A 175 15.98 4.94 -15.41
N GLY A 176 14.81 5.27 -14.90
CA GLY A 176 14.47 5.01 -13.51
C GLY A 176 13.11 5.55 -13.15
N ARG A 177 12.69 5.28 -11.91
CA ARG A 177 11.36 5.65 -11.43
C ARG A 177 11.44 6.76 -10.39
N VAL A 178 10.63 7.80 -10.57
CA VAL A 178 10.44 8.81 -9.52
C VAL A 178 9.66 8.18 -8.36
N GLU A 179 10.31 8.06 -7.20
CA GLU A 179 9.71 7.55 -5.97
C GLU A 179 9.16 8.69 -5.10
N THR A 180 9.86 9.82 -5.04
CA THR A 180 9.42 11.03 -4.33
C THR A 180 9.80 12.28 -5.12
N GLY A 181 9.09 13.38 -4.86
CA GLY A 181 9.32 14.67 -5.49
C GLY A 181 8.87 14.73 -6.94
N VAL A 182 9.35 15.77 -7.62
CA VAL A 182 8.98 16.09 -9.00
C VAL A 182 10.25 16.27 -9.82
N LEU A 183 10.25 15.73 -11.03
CA LEU A 183 11.30 15.92 -12.03
C LEU A 183 10.79 16.88 -13.11
N LYS A 184 11.56 17.88 -13.50
CA LYS A 184 11.23 18.83 -14.56
C LYS A 184 12.44 19.04 -15.46
N PRO A 185 12.23 19.35 -16.75
CA PRO A 185 13.30 19.88 -17.59
C PRO A 185 13.97 21.10 -16.94
N ASN A 186 15.25 21.27 -17.22
CA ASN A 186 16.15 22.30 -16.71
C ASN A 186 16.46 22.24 -15.20
N MET A 187 16.00 21.20 -14.49
CA MET A 187 16.42 20.99 -13.10
C MET A 187 17.87 20.49 -13.03
N VAL A 188 18.65 21.03 -12.10
CA VAL A 188 19.95 20.46 -11.74
C VAL A 188 19.71 19.36 -10.72
N VAL A 189 20.14 18.15 -11.04
CA VAL A 189 20.00 16.94 -10.20
C VAL A 189 21.38 16.47 -9.74
N SER A 190 21.42 15.83 -8.58
CA SER A 190 22.63 15.20 -8.04
C SER A 190 22.50 13.69 -8.02
N PHE A 191 23.55 12.99 -8.44
CA PHE A 191 23.65 11.54 -8.47
C PHE A 191 24.46 11.04 -7.27
N SER A 192 23.82 10.23 -6.43
CA SER A 192 24.45 9.53 -5.32
C SER A 192 24.89 8.12 -5.76
N PRO A 193 26.02 7.58 -5.27
CA PRO A 193 26.93 8.14 -4.25
C PRO A 193 28.07 9.01 -4.82
N SER A 194 28.17 9.17 -6.14
CA SER A 194 29.29 9.87 -6.79
C SER A 194 29.28 11.39 -6.61
N ASN A 195 28.20 11.95 -6.08
CA ASN A 195 27.97 13.40 -5.92
C ASN A 195 28.12 14.20 -7.22
N LEU A 196 27.94 13.55 -8.37
CA LEU A 196 27.93 14.23 -9.67
C LEU A 196 26.67 15.09 -9.78
N GLN A 197 26.77 16.21 -10.48
CA GLN A 197 25.62 17.06 -10.80
C GLN A 197 25.44 17.13 -12.32
N ALA A 198 24.19 17.14 -12.76
CA ALA A 198 23.84 17.32 -14.16
C ALA A 198 22.53 18.08 -14.30
N GLU A 199 22.32 18.67 -15.47
CA GLU A 199 21.08 19.35 -15.82
C GLU A 199 20.19 18.40 -16.64
N VAL A 200 18.92 18.27 -16.22
CA VAL A 200 17.92 17.49 -16.95
C VAL A 200 17.51 18.27 -18.18
N LYS A 201 17.72 17.76 -19.40
CA LYS A 201 17.32 18.48 -20.62
C LYS A 201 15.92 18.12 -21.09
N SER A 202 15.55 16.84 -21.00
CA SER A 202 14.26 16.34 -21.44
C SER A 202 13.83 15.15 -20.58
N ILE A 203 12.53 14.89 -20.54
CA ILE A 203 11.93 13.76 -19.85
C ILE A 203 11.06 13.02 -20.88
N GLU A 204 11.18 11.70 -20.92
CA GLU A 204 10.40 10.87 -21.83
C GLU A 204 9.69 9.76 -21.05
N MET A 205 8.46 9.43 -21.43
CA MET A 205 7.75 8.28 -20.88
C MET A 205 7.13 7.50 -22.04
N HIS A 206 7.47 6.22 -22.18
CA HIS A 206 6.95 5.37 -23.26
C HIS A 206 7.15 5.96 -24.67
N HIS A 207 8.32 6.58 -24.92
CA HIS A 207 8.68 7.24 -26.19
C HIS A 207 7.88 8.52 -26.51
N GLU A 208 7.14 9.06 -25.54
CA GLU A 208 6.51 10.37 -25.66
C GLU A 208 7.26 11.41 -24.81
N PRO A 209 7.61 12.57 -25.39
CA PRO A 209 8.23 13.66 -24.64
C PRO A 209 7.21 14.26 -23.66
N LEU A 210 7.70 14.62 -22.48
CA LEU A 210 6.91 15.32 -21.46
C LEU A 210 7.40 16.77 -21.34
N ASP A 211 6.56 17.71 -21.78
CA ASP A 211 6.86 19.16 -21.72
C ASP A 211 6.66 19.76 -20.31
N GLY A 212 6.13 18.96 -19.38
CA GLY A 212 5.70 19.39 -18.06
C GLY A 212 6.45 18.75 -16.89
N GLN A 213 5.90 18.97 -15.70
CA GLN A 213 6.38 18.34 -14.48
C GLN A 213 6.04 16.84 -14.49
N TYR A 214 7.02 15.99 -14.24
CA TYR A 214 6.80 14.55 -14.08
C TYR A 214 6.76 14.16 -12.60
N GLU A 215 5.65 13.54 -12.24
CA GLU A 215 5.41 12.89 -10.97
C GLU A 215 4.83 11.50 -11.23
N ARG A 216 4.93 10.61 -10.24
CA ARG A 216 4.34 9.27 -10.34
C ARG A 216 2.81 9.39 -10.50
N LYS A 217 2.28 9.23 -11.72
CA LYS A 217 0.84 9.04 -11.98
C LYS A 217 0.41 7.62 -11.64
N THR A 218 -0.76 7.44 -11.01
CA THR A 218 -1.37 6.11 -10.84
C THR A 218 -2.37 5.93 -11.98
N HIS A 219 -2.25 4.85 -12.74
CA HIS A 219 -3.34 4.43 -13.61
C HIS A 219 -4.49 4.02 -12.68
N ARG A 220 -5.66 4.65 -12.87
CA ARG A 220 -6.92 3.99 -12.57
C ARG A 220 -7.15 2.92 -13.64
#